data_AF-A0A7R7ZPJ2-F1
#
_entry.id   AF-A0A7R7ZPJ2-F1
#
_cell.length_a   1.000
_cell.length_b   1.000
_cell.length_c   1.000
_cell.angle_alpha   90.00
_cell.angle_beta   90.00
_cell.angle_gamma   90.00
#
_symmetry.space_group_name_H-M   'P 1'
#
loop_
_entity.id
_entity.type
_entity.pdbx_description
1 polymer ?
#
loop_
_entity_poly.entity_id
_entity_poly.type
_entity_poly.pdbx_seq_one_letter_code
_entity_poly.pdbx_strand_id
1 'polypeptide(L)'
;MTHWKDIAVWKGIPFAATTGGQNRWKAPQPASAWNGTLDARNGGNVCPSATSRDNYMIDEDCLDLNIWSPANSTNAKLPVVMWNYPAMSTAVDALFDGGGMADQGIVFVNYNHRTGPFGWLAHPELSG
;
A
#
# COMPACT_ATOMS: atom_id res chain seq x y z
N MET A 1 9.15 -20.74 -8.23
CA MET A 1 9.76 -19.45 -8.60
C MET A 1 11.14 -19.73 -9.14
N THR A 2 11.42 -19.35 -10.38
CA THR A 2 12.71 -19.62 -11.05
C THR A 2 13.60 -18.38 -11.16
N HIS A 3 13.02 -17.17 -11.03
CA HIS A 3 13.72 -15.88 -11.23
C HIS A 3 13.63 -14.95 -10.02
N TRP A 4 13.36 -15.47 -8.82
CA TRP A 4 13.14 -14.68 -7.61
C TRP A 4 14.29 -13.72 -7.25
N LYS A 5 15.53 -14.02 -7.66
CA LYS A 5 16.71 -13.17 -7.43
C LYS A 5 16.69 -11.89 -8.26
N ASP A 6 15.93 -11.86 -9.34
CA ASP A 6 15.87 -10.75 -10.29
C ASP A 6 14.64 -9.86 -10.05
N ILE A 7 13.86 -10.13 -9.00
CA ILE A 7 12.67 -9.36 -8.65
C ILE A 7 13.08 -8.26 -7.68
N ALA A 8 12.92 -7.02 -8.11
CA ALA A 8 13.04 -5.86 -7.25
C ALA A 8 11.76 -5.66 -6.45
N VAL A 9 11.91 -5.36 -5.16
CA VAL A 9 10.81 -5.22 -4.21
C VAL A 9 10.97 -3.89 -3.47
N TRP A 10 9.92 -3.09 -3.48
CA TRP A 10 9.82 -1.85 -2.72
C TRP A 10 8.52 -1.85 -1.93
N LYS A 11 8.60 -1.59 -0.62
CA LYS A 11 7.47 -1.67 0.31
C LYS A 11 7.31 -0.35 1.09
N GLY A 12 6.10 -0.06 1.53
CA GLY A 12 5.80 1.10 2.37
C GLY A 12 5.99 2.45 1.67
N ILE A 13 5.78 2.53 0.34
CA ILE A 13 5.92 3.79 -0.40
C ILE A 13 4.65 4.63 -0.17
N PRO A 14 4.73 5.83 0.44
CA PRO A 14 3.57 6.67 0.68
C PRO A 14 3.01 7.21 -0.65
N PHE A 15 1.72 7.03 -0.87
CA PHE A 15 1.01 7.61 -2.03
C PHE A 15 0.11 8.78 -1.65
N ALA A 16 -0.15 8.97 -0.35
CA ALA A 16 -0.90 10.10 0.18
C ALA A 16 -0.37 10.48 1.59
N ALA A 17 -0.75 11.65 2.08
CA ALA A 17 -0.44 12.08 3.43
C ALA A 17 -1.23 11.27 4.47
N THR A 18 -0.80 11.36 5.74
CA THR A 18 -1.50 10.77 6.88
C THR A 18 -2.98 11.09 6.86
N THR A 19 -3.80 10.11 7.23
CA THR A 19 -5.25 10.26 7.28
C THR A 19 -5.77 10.63 8.66
N GLY A 20 -4.87 10.78 9.64
CA GLY A 20 -5.22 11.19 11.00
C GLY A 20 -5.43 12.70 11.13
N GLY A 21 -5.85 13.11 12.33
CA GLY A 21 -5.98 14.51 12.70
C GLY A 21 -6.92 15.30 11.77
N GLN A 22 -6.42 16.40 11.19
CA GLN A 22 -7.21 17.28 10.33
C GLN A 22 -7.60 16.66 8.98
N ASN A 23 -6.96 15.54 8.60
CA ASN A 23 -7.25 14.80 7.37
C ASN A 23 -8.27 13.68 7.57
N ARG A 24 -8.70 13.45 8.81
CA ARG A 24 -9.67 12.40 9.13
C ARG A 24 -10.99 12.67 8.43
N TRP A 25 -11.54 11.63 7.78
CA TRP A 25 -12.77 11.66 6.98
C TRP A 25 -12.77 12.60 5.77
N LYS A 26 -11.61 13.14 5.37
CA LYS A 26 -11.45 13.90 4.12
C LYS A 26 -10.91 13.02 3.00
N ALA A 27 -11.03 13.49 1.76
CA ALA A 27 -10.32 12.90 0.63
C ALA A 27 -8.79 12.85 0.88
N PRO A 28 -8.07 11.84 0.37
CA PRO A 28 -6.62 11.74 0.53
C PRO A 28 -5.92 13.02 0.06
N GLN A 29 -4.99 13.53 0.88
CA GLN A 29 -4.16 14.67 0.51
C GLN A 29 -2.85 14.16 -0.11
N PRO A 30 -2.20 14.94 -1.00
CA PRO A 30 -0.92 14.54 -1.58
C PRO A 30 0.12 14.20 -0.50
N ALA A 31 0.89 13.14 -0.70
CA ALA A 31 2.02 12.82 0.17
C ALA A 31 3.02 13.97 0.19
N SER A 32 3.63 14.22 1.35
CA SER A 32 4.75 15.16 1.42
C SER A 32 5.91 14.64 0.59
N ALA A 33 6.55 15.54 -0.15
CA ALA A 33 7.81 15.22 -0.80
C ALA A 33 8.86 14.87 0.27
N TRP A 34 9.68 13.86 0.00
CA TRP A 34 10.83 13.53 0.82
C TRP A 34 12.13 13.92 0.10
N ASN A 35 13.14 14.28 0.87
CA ASN A 35 14.48 14.54 0.36
C ASN A 35 15.36 13.29 0.55
N GLY A 36 16.16 12.98 -0.46
CA GLY A 36 17.04 11.82 -0.45
C GLY A 36 16.33 10.50 -0.76
N THR A 37 16.88 9.40 -0.26
CA THR A 37 16.39 8.05 -0.54
C THR A 37 15.41 7.58 0.53
N LEU A 38 14.22 7.16 0.11
CA LEU A 38 13.25 6.48 0.98
C LEU A 38 13.70 5.03 1.21
N ASP A 39 13.73 4.59 2.47
CA ASP A 39 13.95 3.18 2.82
C ASP A 39 12.67 2.36 2.62
N ALA A 40 12.56 1.72 1.47
CA ALA A 40 11.38 0.95 1.05
C ALA A 40 11.56 -0.57 1.23
N ARG A 41 12.22 -1.03 2.31
CA ARG A 41 12.45 -2.47 2.56
C ARG A 41 11.32 -3.16 3.32
N ASN A 42 10.57 -2.40 4.12
CA ASN A 42 9.53 -2.91 5.01
C ASN A 42 8.16 -2.37 4.60
N GLY A 43 7.10 -3.13 4.90
CA GLY A 43 5.72 -2.65 4.72
C GLY A 43 5.41 -1.48 5.65
N GLY A 44 4.48 -0.63 5.22
CA GLY A 44 3.95 0.46 6.06
C GLY A 44 2.96 -0.03 7.12
N ASN A 45 2.35 0.93 7.82
CA ASN A 45 1.37 0.64 8.87
C ASN A 45 0.07 0.10 8.27
N VAL A 46 -0.60 -0.80 8.98
CA VAL A 46 -1.94 -1.25 8.64
C VAL A 46 -2.94 -0.16 9.03
N CYS A 47 -3.85 0.18 8.11
CA CYS A 47 -4.94 1.11 8.43
C CYS A 47 -5.83 0.58 9.57
N PRO A 48 -6.33 1.43 10.47
CA PRO A 48 -7.16 0.98 11.58
C PRO A 48 -8.42 0.25 11.10
N SER A 49 -8.67 -0.92 11.69
CA SER A 49 -9.78 -1.81 11.34
C SER A 49 -10.27 -2.57 12.58
N ALA A 50 -11.52 -3.00 12.60
CA ALA A 50 -12.08 -3.85 13.66
C ALA A 50 -11.42 -5.24 13.74
N THR A 51 -10.66 -5.62 12.71
CA THR A 51 -9.97 -6.91 12.59
C THR A 51 -8.46 -6.79 12.64
N SER A 52 -7.96 -5.62 13.07
CA SER A 52 -6.54 -5.39 13.30
C SER A 52 -5.99 -6.47 14.24
N ARG A 53 -4.93 -7.15 13.80
CA ARG A 53 -4.27 -8.23 14.54
C ARG A 53 -3.09 -7.66 15.33
N ASP A 54 -2.82 -8.23 16.49
CA ASP A 54 -1.76 -7.77 17.42
C ASP A 54 -0.34 -7.81 16.84
N ASN A 55 -0.13 -8.50 15.71
CA ASN A 55 1.17 -8.67 15.07
C ASN A 55 1.50 -7.59 14.01
N TYR A 56 0.63 -6.60 13.82
CA TYR A 56 0.86 -5.50 12.88
C TYR A 56 0.97 -4.15 13.60
N MET A 57 1.82 -3.27 13.08
CA MET A 57 1.81 -1.86 13.45
C MET A 57 0.58 -1.20 12.81
N ILE A 58 -0.26 -0.57 13.64
CA ILE A 58 -1.52 0.04 13.22
C ILE A 58 -1.43 1.54 13.44
N ASP A 59 -1.71 2.32 12.40
CA ASP A 59 -1.65 3.79 12.43
C ASP A 59 -2.60 4.39 11.37
N GLU A 60 -3.11 5.60 11.56
CA GLU A 60 -3.86 6.34 10.53
C GLU A 60 -2.95 6.89 9.42
N ASP A 61 -1.64 6.96 9.65
CA ASP A 61 -0.64 7.13 8.60
C ASP A 61 -0.35 5.78 7.91
N CYS A 62 -1.28 5.37 7.05
CA CYS A 62 -1.32 4.04 6.43
C CYS A 62 -1.51 4.06 4.91
N LEU A 63 -1.46 5.21 4.24
CA LEU A 63 -1.68 5.27 2.79
C LEU A 63 -0.38 5.02 2.02
N ASP A 64 0.05 3.76 2.06
CA ASP A 64 1.24 3.25 1.39
C ASP A 64 0.93 2.15 0.36
N LEU A 65 1.88 1.91 -0.54
CA LEU A 65 1.85 0.83 -1.52
C LEU A 65 3.16 0.05 -1.53
N ASN A 66 3.06 -1.19 -2.04
CA ASN A 66 4.17 -2.10 -2.23
C ASN A 66 4.23 -2.53 -3.70
N ILE A 67 5.44 -2.71 -4.23
CA ILE A 67 5.73 -3.00 -5.63
C ILE A 67 6.69 -4.19 -5.71
N TRP A 68 6.35 -5.17 -6.55
CA TRP A 68 7.23 -6.24 -7.00
C TRP A 68 7.37 -6.12 -8.51
N SER A 69 8.61 -6.04 -9.00
CA SER A 69 8.86 -5.85 -10.43
C SER A 69 10.02 -6.72 -10.90
N PRO A 70 9.84 -7.51 -11.98
CA PRO A 70 10.95 -8.15 -12.68
C PRO A 70 11.57 -7.23 -13.75
N ALA A 71 11.11 -5.97 -13.86
CA ALA A 71 11.59 -5.04 -14.88
C ALA A 71 13.03 -4.60 -14.55
N ASN A 72 13.95 -4.83 -15.50
CA ASN A 72 15.33 -4.38 -15.42
C ASN A 72 15.56 -2.96 -16.00
N SER A 73 14.52 -2.36 -16.59
CA SER A 73 14.54 -1.01 -17.13
C SER A 73 13.13 -0.45 -17.28
N THR A 74 13.01 0.87 -17.37
CA THR A 74 11.74 1.57 -17.66
C THR A 74 11.20 1.29 -19.06
N ASN A 75 12.05 0.82 -19.99
CA ASN A 75 11.65 0.47 -21.35
C ASN A 75 11.00 -0.91 -21.47
N ALA A 76 11.05 -1.74 -20.43
CA ALA A 76 10.46 -3.08 -20.43
C ALA A 76 8.93 -3.04 -20.61
N LYS A 77 8.26 -1.97 -20.16
CA LYS A 77 6.81 -1.72 -20.34
C LYS A 77 5.94 -2.94 -20.01
N LEU A 78 6.25 -3.59 -18.90
CA LEU A 78 5.53 -4.76 -18.43
C LEU A 78 4.09 -4.41 -18.00
N PRO A 79 3.14 -5.36 -18.10
CA PRO A 79 1.80 -5.17 -17.56
C PRO A 79 1.84 -4.91 -16.05
N VAL A 80 0.95 -4.04 -15.59
CA VAL A 80 0.84 -3.67 -14.17
C VAL A 80 -0.50 -4.18 -13.63
N VAL A 81 -0.45 -4.89 -12.52
CA VAL A 81 -1.63 -5.29 -11.73
C VAL A 81 -1.67 -4.45 -10.46
N MET A 82 -2.77 -3.71 -10.28
CA MET A 82 -3.08 -3.01 -9.04
C MET A 82 -4.04 -3.88 -8.21
N TRP A 83 -3.56 -4.40 -7.09
CA TRP A 83 -4.30 -5.32 -6.22
C TRP A 83 -4.91 -4.59 -5.03
N ASN A 84 -6.23 -4.69 -4.91
CA ASN A 84 -6.99 -4.31 -3.72
C ASN A 84 -7.24 -5.58 -2.89
N TYR A 85 -6.85 -5.56 -1.61
CA TYR A 85 -7.08 -6.72 -0.74
C TYR A 85 -8.57 -6.84 -0.35
N PRO A 86 -9.07 -8.06 -0.09
CA PRO A 86 -10.43 -8.26 0.39
C PRO A 86 -10.65 -7.70 1.80
N ALA A 87 -11.91 -7.55 2.20
CA ALA A 87 -12.27 -7.11 3.54
C ALA A 87 -11.55 -7.92 4.64
N MET A 88 -11.25 -7.26 5.75
CA MET A 88 -10.58 -7.86 6.92
C MET A 88 -9.15 -8.36 6.65
N SER A 89 -8.47 -7.79 5.65
CA SER A 89 -7.05 -8.02 5.39
C SER A 89 -6.30 -6.70 5.19
N THR A 90 -5.04 -6.78 4.78
CA THR A 90 -4.13 -5.64 4.62
C THR A 90 -3.09 -5.91 3.53
N ALA A 91 -2.48 -4.86 2.98
CA ALA A 91 -1.45 -4.95 1.94
C ALA A 91 -0.17 -5.67 2.39
N VAL A 92 0.07 -5.75 3.71
CA VAL A 92 1.23 -6.45 4.29
C VAL A 92 0.94 -7.91 4.67
N ASP A 93 -0.25 -8.42 4.39
CA ASP A 93 -0.57 -9.84 4.58
C ASP A 93 0.32 -10.69 3.65
N ALA A 94 0.98 -11.69 4.22
CA ALA A 94 1.88 -12.58 3.48
C ALA A 94 1.18 -13.33 2.33
N LEU A 95 -0.15 -13.48 2.40
CA LEU A 95 -0.95 -14.03 1.31
C LEU A 95 -0.86 -13.20 0.02
N PHE A 96 -0.56 -11.90 0.12
CA PHE A 96 -0.51 -10.97 -1.01
C PHE A 96 0.92 -10.56 -1.39
N ASP A 97 1.90 -11.42 -1.12
CA ASP A 97 3.25 -11.22 -1.67
C ASP A 97 3.22 -11.32 -3.20
N GLY A 98 3.73 -10.29 -3.87
CA GLY A 98 3.71 -10.17 -5.33
C GLY A 98 4.76 -10.99 -6.07
N GLY A 99 5.66 -11.70 -5.38
CA GLY A 99 6.78 -12.40 -6.00
C GLY A 99 6.35 -13.44 -7.04
N GLY A 100 5.24 -14.13 -6.81
CA GLY A 100 4.70 -15.10 -7.78
C GLY A 100 4.23 -14.46 -9.09
N MET A 101 3.59 -13.29 -9.02
CA MET A 101 3.17 -12.52 -10.21
C MET A 101 4.37 -11.91 -10.92
N ALA A 102 5.33 -11.39 -10.17
CA ALA A 102 6.56 -10.84 -10.73
C ALA A 102 7.41 -11.91 -11.44
N ASP A 103 7.46 -13.15 -10.93
CA ASP A 103 8.10 -14.28 -11.61
C ASP A 103 7.44 -14.61 -12.97
N GLN A 104 6.20 -14.14 -13.21
CA GLN A 104 5.47 -14.27 -14.49
C GLN A 104 5.59 -13.03 -15.40
N GLY A 105 6.49 -12.10 -15.10
CA GLY A 105 6.69 -10.91 -15.93
C GLY A 105 5.69 -9.78 -15.70
N ILE A 106 5.02 -9.76 -14.53
CA ILE A 106 4.02 -8.75 -14.17
C ILE A 106 4.59 -7.81 -13.10
N VAL A 107 4.38 -6.50 -13.25
CA VAL A 107 4.58 -5.57 -12.13
C VAL A 107 3.35 -5.68 -11.23
N PHE A 108 3.54 -6.24 -10.04
CA PHE A 108 2.47 -6.38 -9.06
C PHE A 108 2.57 -5.25 -8.04
N VAL A 109 1.46 -4.54 -7.86
CA VAL A 109 1.35 -3.46 -6.88
C VAL A 109 0.18 -3.77 -5.98
N ASN A 110 0.38 -3.79 -4.66
CA ASN A 110 -0.71 -3.78 -3.70
C ASN A 110 -0.63 -2.49 -2.87
N TYR A 111 -1.73 -2.11 -2.21
CA TYR A 111 -1.79 -0.85 -1.49
C TYR A 111 -2.75 -0.91 -0.32
N ASN A 112 -2.45 -0.11 0.70
CA ASN A 112 -3.35 0.13 1.82
C ASN A 112 -4.41 1.16 1.47
N HIS A 113 -5.60 0.98 2.02
CA HIS A 113 -6.66 1.98 1.98
C HIS A 113 -7.42 1.98 3.30
N ARG A 114 -7.97 3.14 3.68
CA ARG A 114 -8.79 3.25 4.89
C ARG A 114 -9.97 2.28 4.82
N THR A 115 -10.33 1.73 5.98
CA THR A 115 -11.44 0.79 6.14
C THR A 115 -12.40 1.28 7.22
N GLY A 116 -13.57 0.62 7.30
CA GLY A 116 -14.59 0.91 8.32
C GLY A 116 -14.93 2.41 8.42
N PRO A 117 -15.14 2.95 9.63
CA PRO A 117 -15.54 4.35 9.80
C PRO A 117 -14.46 5.36 9.39
N PHE A 118 -13.18 4.95 9.32
CA PHE A 118 -12.11 5.86 8.86
C PHE A 118 -12.17 6.11 7.36
N GLY A 119 -12.60 5.11 6.58
CA GLY A 119 -12.70 5.21 5.12
C GLY A 119 -14.10 5.52 4.58
N TRP A 120 -15.15 5.17 5.33
CA TRP A 120 -16.51 5.08 4.79
C TRP A 120 -17.58 5.76 5.66
N LEU A 121 -17.19 6.52 6.70
CA LEU A 121 -18.16 7.32 7.45
C LEU A 121 -18.70 8.43 6.54
N ALA A 122 -19.99 8.37 6.26
CA ALA A 122 -20.71 9.38 5.50
C ALA A 122 -21.74 10.07 6.41
N HIS A 123 -21.47 11.32 6.76
CA HIS A 123 -22.37 12.16 7.55
C HIS A 123 -22.45 13.55 6.91
N PRO A 124 -23.62 14.23 6.87
CA PRO A 124 -23.74 15.56 6.26
C PRO A 124 -22.74 16.60 6.81
N GLU A 125 -22.37 16.49 8.09
CA GLU A 125 -21.38 17.38 8.74
C GLU A 125 -19.93 17.16 8.25
N LEU A 126 -19.67 16.08 7.50
CA LEU A 126 -18.35 15.74 6.94
C LEU A 126 -18.23 16.08 5.45
N SER A 127 -19.27 16.65 4.83
CA SER A 127 -19.30 16.97 3.39
C SER A 127 -18.59 18.28 3.01
N GLY A 128 -17.81 18.86 3.93
CA GLY A 128 -17.11 20.15 3.77
C GLY A 128 -15.79 20.07 3.01
#